data_AF-A0A126RLJ3-F1
#
_entry.id   AF-A0A126RLJ3-F1
#
_cell.length_a   1.000
_cell.length_b   1.000
_cell.length_c   1.000
_cell.angle_alpha   90.00
_cell.angle_beta   90.00
_cell.angle_gamma   90.00
#
_symmetry.space_group_name_H-M   'P 1'
#
loop_
_entity.id
_entity.type
_entity.pdbx_description
1 polymer ?
#
loop_
_entity_poly.entity_id
_entity_poly.type
_entity_poly.pdbx_seq_one_letter_code
_entity_poly.pdbx_strand_id
1 'polypeptide(L)'
;MLPYGQTLFAAMMHLSRLDAVLIMDDLATFKASGLAGRRNCFVGAPSCLMDVVSRISTSIAEQLPDNRRPIMTSRLFIVALRRFRAADSDDLLRSYELMVEEAGPMLKIPKDWRDIRRSEAGH
;
A
#
# COMPACT_ATOMS: atom_id res chain seq x y z
N MET A 1 -14.35 -5.23 -12.14
CA MET A 1 -12.97 -5.68 -11.88
C MET A 1 -12.48 -4.97 -10.63
N LEU A 2 -11.89 -5.68 -9.66
CA LEU A 2 -11.13 -5.01 -8.61
C LEU A 2 -9.96 -4.27 -9.29
N PRO A 3 -9.83 -2.94 -9.16
CA PRO A 3 -8.68 -2.22 -9.66
C PRO A 3 -7.49 -2.60 -8.78
N TYR A 4 -6.87 -3.75 -9.07
CA TYR A 4 -5.84 -4.39 -8.25
C TYR A 4 -4.68 -3.43 -7.92
N GLY A 5 -4.36 -2.51 -8.83
CA GLY A 5 -3.37 -1.46 -8.57
C GLY A 5 -3.82 -0.39 -7.58
N GLN A 6 -5.11 -0.04 -7.54
CA GLN A 6 -5.64 0.88 -6.53
C GLN A 6 -5.70 0.19 -5.16
N THR A 7 -6.13 -1.07 -5.09
CA THR A 7 -6.08 -1.84 -3.84
C THR A 7 -4.65 -1.96 -3.32
N LEU A 8 -3.68 -2.25 -4.20
CA LEU A 8 -2.27 -2.26 -3.81
C LEU A 8 -1.80 -0.89 -3.32
N PHE A 9 -2.21 0.20 -3.99
CA PHE A 9 -1.83 1.54 -3.57
C PHE A 9 -2.42 1.89 -2.20
N ALA A 10 -3.72 1.64 -1.95
CA ALA A 10 -4.32 1.80 -0.63
C ALA A 10 -3.59 0.95 0.43
N ALA A 11 -3.25 -0.30 0.11
CA ALA A 11 -2.47 -1.16 1.01
C ALA A 11 -1.08 -0.59 1.31
N MET A 12 -0.43 0.06 0.33
CA MET A 12 0.86 0.72 0.54
C MET A 12 0.73 1.99 1.40
N MET A 13 -0.36 2.75 1.28
CA MET A 13 -0.67 3.87 2.17
C MET A 13 -0.96 3.42 3.60
N HIS A 14 -1.57 2.24 3.77
CA HIS A 14 -1.70 1.61 5.08
C HIS A 14 -0.32 1.24 5.64
N LEU A 15 0.50 0.54 4.83
CA LEU A 15 1.82 0.08 5.24
C LEU A 15 2.74 1.24 5.65
N SER A 16 2.67 2.40 4.97
CA SER A 16 3.50 3.57 5.30
C SER A 16 3.20 4.20 6.66
N ARG A 17 2.08 3.83 7.30
CA ARG A 17 1.71 4.30 8.64
C ARG A 17 2.11 3.32 9.75
N LEU A 18 2.56 2.11 9.39
CA LEU A 18 2.94 1.11 10.37
C LEU A 18 4.37 1.31 10.85
N ASP A 19 4.64 0.86 12.07
CA ASP A 19 5.97 0.83 12.65
C ASP A 19 6.92 -0.03 11.81
N ALA A 20 8.14 0.46 11.57
CA ALA A 20 9.16 -0.23 10.78
C ALA A 20 9.47 -1.63 11.33
N VAL A 21 9.41 -1.84 12.65
CA VAL A 21 9.61 -3.14 13.31
C VAL A 21 8.56 -4.14 12.85
N LEU A 22 7.28 -3.75 12.83
CA LEU A 22 6.18 -4.61 12.39
C LEU A 22 6.33 -5.02 10.92
N ILE A 23 6.75 -4.08 10.08
CA ILE A 23 7.01 -4.35 8.65
C ILE A 23 8.17 -5.34 8.52
N MET A 24 9.24 -5.14 9.29
CA MET A 24 10.42 -6.01 9.26
C MET A 24 10.15 -7.42 9.77
N ASP A 25 9.33 -7.58 10.80
CA ASP A 25 8.90 -8.90 11.30
C ASP A 25 8.11 -9.68 10.25
N ASP A 26 7.23 -9.01 9.50
CA ASP A 26 6.54 -9.65 8.38
C ASP A 26 7.49 -10.02 7.24
N LEU A 27 8.47 -9.16 6.94
CA LEU A 27 9.48 -9.45 5.93
C LEU A 27 10.38 -10.62 6.34
N ALA A 28 10.69 -10.75 7.63
CA ALA A 28 11.47 -11.87 8.17
C ALA A 28 10.69 -13.18 8.10
N THR A 29 9.39 -13.15 8.41
CA THR A 29 8.51 -14.33 8.36
C THR A 29 7.95 -14.62 6.96
N PHE A 30 8.25 -13.76 5.98
CA PHE A 30 7.71 -13.84 4.62
C PHE A 30 7.88 -15.22 3.96
N LYS A 31 9.06 -15.85 4.09
CA LYS A 31 9.30 -17.18 3.51
C LYS A 31 8.41 -18.27 4.11
N ALA A 32 8.08 -18.15 5.39
CA ALA A 32 7.21 -19.10 6.10
C ALA A 32 5.72 -18.82 5.87
N SER A 33 5.37 -17.62 5.39
CA SER A 33 3.97 -17.20 5.22
C SER A 33 3.22 -17.86 4.03
N GLY A 34 3.92 -18.62 3.18
CA GLY A 34 3.35 -19.19 1.95
C GLY A 34 3.07 -18.16 0.84
N LEU A 35 3.44 -16.89 1.04
CA LEU A 35 3.17 -15.80 0.10
C LEU A 35 4.23 -15.68 -1.04
N ALA A 36 5.21 -16.58 -1.08
CA ALA A 36 6.21 -16.68 -2.15
C ALA A 36 5.68 -17.47 -3.36
N GLY A 37 4.49 -17.10 -3.84
CA GLY A 37 3.84 -17.74 -4.98
C GLY A 37 4.72 -17.76 -6.23
N ARG A 38 4.47 -18.70 -7.15
CA ARG A 38 5.26 -18.89 -8.38
C ARG A 38 4.82 -18.00 -9.55
N ARG A 39 3.78 -17.19 -9.38
CA ARG A 39 3.18 -16.37 -10.44
C ARG A 39 3.41 -14.89 -10.16
N ASN A 40 3.90 -14.18 -11.17
CA ASN A 40 3.97 -12.73 -11.16
C ASN A 40 2.76 -12.19 -11.93
N CYS A 41 2.02 -11.27 -11.31
CA CYS A 41 0.89 -10.60 -11.96
C CYS A 41 1.28 -9.13 -12.20
N PHE A 42 1.14 -8.66 -13.43
CA PHE A 42 1.30 -7.25 -13.75
C PHE A 42 -0.01 -6.53 -13.44
N VAL A 43 0.06 -5.60 -12.49
CA VAL A 43 -1.06 -4.74 -12.12
C VAL A 43 -0.72 -3.32 -12.55
N GLY A 44 -1.63 -2.65 -13.25
CA GLY A 44 -1.45 -1.23 -13.57
C GLY A 44 -1.52 -0.42 -12.29
N ALA A 45 -0.44 0.26 -11.91
CA ALA A 45 -0.36 1.14 -10.75
C ALA A 45 -0.01 2.59 -11.17
N PRO A 46 -0.44 3.61 -10.42
CA PRO A 46 0.02 4.98 -10.64
C PRO A 46 1.54 5.10 -10.49
N SER A 47 2.17 6.00 -11.26
CA SER A 47 3.62 6.22 -11.20
C SER A 47 4.12 6.62 -9.82
N CYS A 48 3.31 7.35 -9.05
CA CYS A 48 3.60 7.78 -7.69
C CYS A 48 3.69 6.63 -6.67
N LEU A 49 3.27 5.41 -7.01
CA LEU A 49 3.39 4.26 -6.12
C LEU A 49 4.86 3.98 -5.75
N MET A 50 5.80 4.21 -6.67
CA MET A 50 7.22 4.01 -6.39
C MET A 50 7.77 5.05 -5.41
N ASP A 51 7.19 6.24 -5.34
CA ASP A 51 7.55 7.26 -4.35
C ASP A 51 7.10 6.83 -2.94
N VAL A 52 5.96 6.17 -2.82
CA VAL A 52 5.51 5.54 -1.56
C VAL A 52 6.47 4.42 -1.14
N VAL A 53 6.85 3.53 -2.07
CA VAL A 53 7.83 2.46 -1.80
C VAL A 53 9.15 3.05 -1.28
N SER A 54 9.63 4.10 -1.94
CA SER A 54 10.86 4.79 -1.56
C SER A 54 10.76 5.35 -0.13
N ARG A 55 9.68 6.08 0.19
CA ARG A 55 9.44 6.62 1.54
C ARG A 55 9.42 5.55 2.62
N ILE A 56 8.72 4.43 2.38
CA ILE A 56 8.69 3.31 3.34
C ILE A 56 10.09 2.73 3.55
N SER A 57 10.82 2.52 2.46
CA SER A 57 12.17 1.95 2.53
C SER A 57 13.14 2.87 3.28
N THR A 58 13.07 4.18 3.02
CA THR A 58 13.83 5.20 3.75
C THR A 58 13.46 5.21 5.23
N SER A 59 12.16 5.23 5.55
CA SER A 59 11.69 5.23 6.94
C SER A 59 12.14 4.00 7.72
N ILE A 60 12.15 2.82 7.10
CA ILE A 60 12.68 1.60 7.72
C ILE A 60 14.19 1.73 7.95
N ALA A 61 14.94 2.25 6.98
CA ALA A 61 16.39 2.43 7.12
C ALA A 61 16.76 3.42 8.23
N GLU A 62 15.96 4.49 8.40
CA GLU A 62 16.15 5.49 9.46
C GLU A 62 15.80 4.92 10.84
N GLN A 63 14.71 4.17 10.96
CA GLN A 63 14.26 3.61 12.24
C GLN A 63 15.06 2.36 12.66
N LEU A 64 15.62 1.62 11.70
CA LEU A 64 16.34 0.36 11.93
C LEU A 64 17.71 0.36 11.22
N PRO A 65 18.66 1.22 11.64
CA PRO A 65 19.93 1.43 10.95
C PRO A 65 20.84 0.18 10.90
N ASP A 66 20.69 -0.73 11.86
CA ASP A 66 21.47 -1.98 11.92
C ASP A 66 20.94 -3.07 10.96
N ASN A 67 19.79 -2.86 10.33
CA ASN A 67 19.20 -3.83 9.42
C ASN A 67 19.88 -3.79 8.05
N ARG A 68 20.87 -4.68 7.84
CA ARG A 68 21.63 -4.78 6.58
C ARG A 68 20.94 -5.57 5.46
N ARG A 69 19.70 -6.04 5.66
CA ARG A 69 19.03 -6.91 4.68
C ARG A 69 18.38 -6.08 3.57
N PRO A 70 18.68 -6.34 2.29
CA PRO A 70 18.01 -5.65 1.20
C PRO A 70 16.52 -6.02 1.18
N ILE A 71 15.67 -4.99 1.25
CA ILE A 71 14.22 -5.13 1.17
C ILE A 71 13.84 -5.13 -0.30
N MET A 72 13.30 -6.25 -0.79
CA MET A 72 12.78 -6.33 -2.15
C MET A 72 11.41 -5.63 -2.20
N THR A 73 11.22 -4.70 -3.13
CA THR A 73 9.95 -3.99 -3.36
C THR A 73 8.76 -4.94 -3.51
N SER A 74 8.94 -6.05 -4.22
CA SER A 74 7.89 -7.07 -4.38
C SER A 74 7.42 -7.67 -3.05
N ARG A 75 8.30 -7.78 -2.04
CA ARG A 75 7.91 -8.26 -0.71
C ARG A 75 7.13 -7.20 0.06
N LEU A 76 7.48 -5.92 -0.07
CA LEU A 76 6.72 -4.83 0.53
C LEU A 76 5.28 -4.82 0.02
N PHE A 77 5.04 -5.02 -1.28
CA PHE A 77 3.70 -5.09 -1.84
C PHE A 77 2.85 -6.20 -1.22
N ILE A 78 3.45 -7.36 -1.00
CA ILE A 78 2.75 -8.50 -0.44
C ILE A 78 2.52 -8.34 1.06
N VAL A 79 3.50 -7.79 1.79
CA VAL A 79 3.35 -7.43 3.22
C VAL A 79 2.25 -6.37 3.39
N ALA A 80 2.21 -5.36 2.52
CA ALA A 80 1.16 -4.35 2.48
C ALA A 80 -0.22 -5.02 2.35
N LEU A 81 -0.41 -5.89 1.35
CA LEU A 81 -1.68 -6.59 1.15
C LEU A 81 -2.05 -7.49 2.34
N ARG A 82 -1.07 -8.17 2.95
CA ARG A 82 -1.28 -9.00 4.14
C ARG A 82 -1.80 -8.18 5.31
N ARG A 83 -1.14 -7.04 5.60
CA ARG A 83 -1.53 -6.14 6.69
C ARG A 83 -2.86 -5.47 6.41
N PHE A 84 -3.06 -4.99 5.19
CA PHE A 84 -4.29 -4.36 4.75
C PHE A 84 -5.49 -5.31 4.89
N ARG A 85 -5.34 -6.60 4.57
CA ARG A 85 -6.40 -7.60 4.79
C ARG A 85 -6.80 -7.76 6.26
N ALA A 86 -5.89 -7.50 7.19
CA ALA A 86 -6.11 -7.63 8.63
C ALA A 86 -6.42 -6.28 9.32
N ALA A 87 -6.45 -5.18 8.57
CA ALA A 87 -6.76 -3.86 9.09
C ALA A 87 -8.24 -3.74 9.45
N ASP A 88 -8.55 -2.93 10.46
CA ASP A 88 -9.93 -2.59 10.79
C ASP A 88 -10.54 -1.64 9.75
N SER A 89 -11.86 -1.43 9.84
CA SER A 89 -12.59 -0.63 8.85
C SER A 89 -12.15 0.83 8.79
N ASP A 90 -11.74 1.40 9.93
CA ASP A 90 -11.32 2.79 10.01
C ASP A 90 -9.95 2.98 9.34
N ASP A 91 -9.03 2.04 9.57
CA ASP A 91 -7.73 2.00 8.91
C ASP A 91 -7.84 1.79 7.40
N LEU A 92 -8.79 0.95 6.97
CA LEU A 92 -9.07 0.75 5.54
C LEU A 92 -9.55 2.06 4.91
N LEU A 93 -10.57 2.70 5.52
CA LEU A 93 -11.13 3.95 5.01
C LEU A 93 -10.06 5.04 4.94
N ARG A 94 -9.27 5.21 6.02
CA ARG A 94 -8.20 6.21 6.06
C ARG A 94 -7.15 5.98 4.99
N SER A 95 -6.80 4.73 4.72
CA SER A 95 -5.83 4.38 3.69
C SER A 95 -6.35 4.67 2.28
N TYR A 96 -7.66 4.52 2.05
CA TYR A 96 -8.31 4.93 0.81
C TYR A 96 -8.31 6.45 0.64
N GLU A 97 -8.64 7.21 1.68
CA GLU A 97 -8.58 8.68 1.64
C GLU A 97 -7.20 9.19 1.24
N LEU A 98 -6.17 8.71 1.95
CA LEU A 98 -4.76 9.04 1.69
C LEU A 98 -4.32 8.65 0.27
N MET A 99 -4.75 7.48 -0.21
CA MET A 99 -4.48 7.08 -1.59
C MET A 99 -5.08 8.07 -2.59
N VAL A 100 -6.29 8.58 -2.34
CA VAL A 100 -6.90 9.55 -3.25
C VAL A 100 -6.23 10.91 -3.19
N GLU A 101 -5.86 11.37 -2.00
CA GLU A 101 -5.07 12.59 -1.82
C GLU A 101 -3.74 12.50 -2.57
N GLU A 102 -3.03 11.38 -2.44
CA GLU A 102 -1.71 11.18 -3.03
C GLU A 102 -1.76 11.03 -4.56
N ALA A 103 -2.71 10.25 -5.10
CA ALA A 103 -2.76 10.06 -6.55
C ALA A 103 -3.34 11.27 -7.30
N GLY A 104 -4.14 12.10 -6.62
CA GLY A 104 -4.79 13.27 -7.21
C GLY A 104 -5.45 12.96 -8.57
N PRO A 105 -5.10 13.67 -9.66
CA PRO A 105 -5.70 13.47 -10.99
C PRO A 105 -5.27 12.16 -11.68
N MET A 106 -4.26 11.45 -11.17
CA MET A 106 -3.77 10.20 -11.77
C MET A 106 -4.70 9.01 -11.49
N LEU A 107 -5.60 9.14 -10.52
CA LEU A 107 -6.62 8.13 -10.24
C LEU A 107 -7.70 8.17 -11.33
N LYS A 108 -7.73 7.13 -12.17
CA LYS A 108 -8.88 6.85 -13.05
C LYS A 108 -10.06 6.40 -12.20
N ILE A 109 -10.78 7.34 -11.61
CA ILE A 109 -12.03 7.10 -10.90
C ILE A 109 -13.16 7.01 -11.96
N PRO A 110 -13.94 5.91 -12.00
CA PRO A 110 -15.14 5.83 -12.83
C PRO A 110 -16.03 7.07 -12.61
N LYS A 111 -16.68 7.57 -13.67
CA LYS A 111 -17.50 8.81 -13.59
C LYS A 111 -18.52 8.76 -12.45
N ASP A 112 -19.20 7.63 -12.30
CA ASP A 112 -20.28 7.43 -11.32
C ASP A 112 -19.83 7.68 -9.86
N TRP A 113 -18.56 7.40 -9.55
CA TRP A 113 -17.99 7.61 -8.21
C TRP A 113 -17.55 9.07 -7.95
N ARG A 114 -17.27 9.84 -9.00
CA ARG A 114 -16.96 11.28 -8.88
C ARG A 114 -18.21 12.08 -8.53
N ASP A 115 -19.37 11.66 -9.04
CA ASP A 115 -20.64 12.35 -8.82
C ASP A 115 -21.15 12.13 -7.39
N ILE A 116 -20.97 10.93 -6.82
CA ILE A 116 -21.25 10.63 -5.41
C ILE A 116 -20.41 11.53 -4.48
N ARG A 117 -19.10 11.63 -4.72
CA ARG A 117 -18.22 12.45 -3.86
C ARG A 117 -18.51 13.95 -3.95
N ARG A 118 -18.99 14.45 -5.11
CA ARG A 118 -19.46 15.84 -5.24
C ARG A 118 -20.78 16.08 -4.49
N SER A 119 -21.65 15.08 -4.41
CA SER A 119 -22.90 15.20 -3.66
C SER A 119 -22.67 15.22 -2.14
N GLU A 120 -21.65 14.52 -1.65
CA GLU A 120 -21.28 14.47 -0.22
C GLU A 120 -20.49 15.70 0.25
N ALA A 121 -19.69 16.32 -0.63
CA ALA A 121 -18.96 17.56 -0.31
C ALA A 121 -19.82 18.84 -0.44
N GLY A 122 -21.11 18.69 -0.73
CA GLY A 122 -22.06 19.78 -0.97
C GLY A 122 -23.18 19.88 0.08
N HIS A 123 -22.84 19.76 1.37
CA HIS A 123 -23.68 20.16 2.52
C HIS A 123 -22.85 20.94 3.53
#